data_AF-A0A1F6TS74-F1
#
_entry.id   AF-A0A1F6TS74-F1
#
_cell.length_a   1.000
_cell.length_b   1.000
_cell.length_c   1.000
_cell.angle_alpha   90.00
_cell.angle_beta   90.00
_cell.angle_gamma   90.00
#
_symmetry.space_group_name_H-M   'P 1'
#
loop_
_entity.id
_entity.type
_entity.pdbx_description
1 polymer ?
#
loop_
_entity_poly.entity_id
_entity_poly.type
_entity_poly.pdbx_seq_one_letter_code
_entity_poly.pdbx_strand_id
1 'polypeptide(L)'
;MFFFLLILVTTGLVGVAAFFSVVGIASMFAYNYVPALVMGVTLESGKIAVAVYLYRYWRLIPPVFKSILVMFLVVLMFITSVGVFGYLSQGYQKTSEEYKIMSLELQNLEDEHTAKKARAQELNRQIEQLPTEFVGGKIRLAREFGDELAELRDRTNLVGLRVQELRVKRLAYESHIGPIAYFARMVEIPQDTVVFYAILLLVFVADPLAVTLTIAVNMALIRFWDRRAGSRHVAAEPQSGVFAAVLERARTAALKSYGLTFDREENGSWKGGATRKKKKTTSKTTTRRH
;
A
#
# COMPACT_ATOMS: atom_id res chain seq x y z
N MET A 1 -22.81 -6.99 7.00
CA MET A 1 -21.79 -7.71 6.20
C MET A 1 -20.95 -6.76 5.37
N PHE A 2 -21.54 -5.95 4.49
CA PHE A 2 -20.80 -5.00 3.62
C PHE A 2 -19.83 -4.06 4.36
N PHE A 3 -20.23 -3.50 5.51
CA PHE A 3 -19.36 -2.61 6.31
C PHE A 3 -18.05 -3.27 6.78
N PHE A 4 -18.13 -4.51 7.28
CA PHE A 4 -16.95 -5.25 7.72
C PHE A 4 -16.04 -5.62 6.54
N LEU A 5 -16.64 -5.99 5.40
CA LEU A 5 -15.90 -6.23 4.16
C LEU A 5 -15.15 -4.97 3.71
N LEU A 6 -15.81 -3.81 3.73
CA LEU A 6 -15.23 -2.53 3.34
C LEU A 6 -14.00 -2.20 4.21
N ILE A 7 -14.10 -2.35 5.54
CA ILE A 7 -12.96 -2.17 6.45
C ILE A 7 -11.84 -3.16 6.14
N LEU A 8 -12.15 -4.45 5.97
CA LEU A 8 -11.16 -5.49 5.71
C LEU A 8 -10.37 -5.20 4.42
N VAL A 9 -11.09 -4.90 3.33
CA VAL A 9 -10.48 -4.60 2.02
C VAL A 9 -9.64 -3.33 2.10
N THR A 10 -10.15 -2.28 2.76
CA THR A 10 -9.42 -1.01 2.88
C THR A 10 -8.15 -1.17 3.70
N THR A 11 -8.22 -1.82 4.86
CA THR A 11 -7.04 -2.08 5.70
C THR A 11 -6.02 -2.94 4.99
N GLY A 12 -6.46 -3.97 4.25
CA GLY A 12 -5.56 -4.81 3.46
C GLY A 12 -4.85 -4.02 2.36
N LEU A 13 -5.61 -3.25 1.57
CA LEU A 13 -5.05 -2.49 0.46
C LEU A 13 -4.11 -1.37 0.93
N VAL A 14 -4.52 -0.60 1.93
CA VAL A 14 -3.70 0.46 2.53
C VAL A 14 -2.47 -0.12 3.23
N GLY A 15 -2.63 -1.23 3.96
CA GLY A 15 -1.54 -1.88 4.68
C GLY A 15 -0.47 -2.45 3.74
N VAL A 16 -0.87 -3.12 2.66
CA VAL A 16 0.07 -3.65 1.66
C VAL A 16 0.78 -2.52 0.91
N ALA A 17 0.05 -1.49 0.49
CA ALA A 17 0.63 -0.33 -0.19
C ALA A 17 1.64 0.41 0.71
N ALA A 18 1.28 0.63 1.98
CA ALA A 18 2.17 1.24 2.97
C ALA A 18 3.42 0.38 3.20
N PHE A 19 3.27 -0.95 3.35
CA PHE A 19 4.39 -1.85 3.54
C PHE A 19 5.39 -1.79 2.36
N PHE A 20 4.91 -1.94 1.11
CA PHE A 20 5.77 -1.87 -0.06
C PHE A 20 6.41 -0.49 -0.23
N SER A 21 5.66 0.58 0.00
CA SER A 21 6.17 1.94 -0.05
C SER A 21 7.32 2.17 0.93
N VAL A 22 7.09 1.87 2.22
CA VAL A 22 8.06 2.12 3.28
C VAL A 22 9.33 1.30 3.08
N VAL A 23 9.19 0.01 2.79
CA VAL A 23 10.35 -0.86 2.58
C VAL A 23 11.11 -0.45 1.32
N GLY A 24 10.41 -0.06 0.26
CA GLY A 24 11.03 0.38 -0.99
C GLY A 24 11.78 1.71 -0.88
N ILE A 25 11.29 2.68 -0.10
CA ILE A 25 12.06 3.90 0.19
C ILE A 25 13.23 3.57 1.12
N ALA A 26 12.99 2.78 2.17
CA ALA A 26 14.04 2.45 3.14
C ALA A 26 15.22 1.72 2.51
N SER A 27 14.96 0.83 1.55
CA SER A 27 16.02 0.08 0.85
C SER A 27 16.87 0.95 -0.08
N MET A 28 16.43 2.16 -0.45
CA MET A 28 17.27 3.13 -1.16
C MET A 28 18.36 3.74 -0.26
N PHE A 29 18.19 3.69 1.07
CA PHE A 29 19.13 4.25 2.04
C PHE A 29 19.98 3.15 2.69
N ALA A 30 21.05 2.73 2.02
CA ALA A 30 21.90 1.61 2.42
C ALA A 30 22.44 1.71 3.87
N TYR A 31 22.90 2.88 4.31
CA TYR A 31 23.49 3.06 5.64
C TYR A 31 22.47 3.42 6.72
N ASN A 32 21.30 3.95 6.35
CA ASN A 32 20.30 4.53 7.25
C ASN A 32 18.91 3.90 7.06
N TYR A 33 18.87 2.58 6.94
CA TYR A 33 17.62 1.84 6.70
C TYR A 33 16.57 2.06 7.79
N VAL A 34 16.95 1.94 9.07
CA VAL A 34 16.01 2.03 10.20
C VAL A 34 15.39 3.43 10.32
N PRO A 35 16.15 4.54 10.29
CA PRO A 35 15.58 5.89 10.26
C PRO A 35 14.62 6.12 9.09
N ALA A 36 15.00 5.69 7.88
CA ALA A 36 14.18 5.85 6.69
C ALA A 36 12.86 5.05 6.79
N LEU A 37 12.91 3.87 7.40
CA LEU A 37 11.74 3.05 7.67
C LEU A 37 10.76 3.74 8.63
N VAL A 38 11.25 4.27 9.76
CA VAL A 38 10.41 4.99 10.74
C VAL A 38 9.78 6.24 10.13
N MET A 39 10.56 7.00 9.34
CA MET A 39 10.06 8.14 8.59
C MET A 39 8.96 7.73 7.60
N GLY A 40 9.19 6.67 6.83
CA GLY A 40 8.20 6.14 5.87
C GLY A 40 6.88 5.76 6.54
N VAL A 41 6.92 5.02 7.65
CA VAL A 41 5.71 4.65 8.41
C VAL A 41 4.94 5.88 8.85
N THR A 42 5.65 6.92 9.30
CA THR A 42 5.05 8.19 9.74
C THR A 42 4.38 8.92 8.57
N LEU A 43 5.02 8.96 7.40
CA LEU A 43 4.48 9.60 6.20
C LEU A 43 3.23 8.89 5.66
N GLU A 44 3.25 7.56 5.59
CA GLU A 44 2.08 6.78 5.15
C GLU A 44 0.90 6.92 6.12
N SER A 45 1.17 6.90 7.43
CA SER A 45 0.15 7.15 8.46
C SER A 45 -0.41 8.58 8.37
N GLY A 46 0.47 9.55 8.09
CA GLY A 46 0.12 10.95 7.86
C GLY A 46 -0.82 11.13 6.68
N LYS A 47 -0.64 10.39 5.58
CA LYS A 47 -1.53 10.44 4.41
C LYS A 47 -2.97 10.11 4.77
N ILE A 48 -3.18 9.03 5.53
CA ILE A 48 -4.51 8.60 5.99
C ILE A 48 -5.13 9.67 6.91
N ALA A 49 -4.35 10.19 7.86
CA ALA A 49 -4.81 11.22 8.79
C ALA A 49 -5.24 12.50 8.04
N VAL A 50 -4.45 12.95 7.07
CA VAL A 50 -4.76 14.11 6.24
C VAL A 50 -6.00 13.87 5.39
N ALA A 51 -6.13 12.70 4.76
CA ALA A 51 -7.31 12.34 3.96
C ALA A 51 -8.61 12.38 4.79
N VAL A 52 -8.58 11.75 5.96
CA VAL A 52 -9.73 11.71 6.89
C VAL A 52 -10.06 13.11 7.42
N TYR A 53 -9.04 13.89 7.79
CA TYR A 53 -9.21 15.26 8.27
C TYR A 53 -9.82 16.16 7.19
N LEU A 54 -9.30 16.11 5.98
CA LEU A 54 -9.77 16.89 4.84
C LEU A 54 -11.24 16.60 4.52
N TYR A 55 -11.65 15.32 4.56
CA TYR A 55 -13.05 14.93 4.39
C TYR A 55 -13.93 15.44 5.54
N ARG A 56 -13.51 15.25 6.79
CA ARG A 56 -14.34 15.57 7.97
C ARG A 56 -14.58 17.07 8.14
N TYR A 57 -13.58 17.90 7.83
CA TYR A 57 -13.60 19.33 8.10
C TYR A 57 -13.64 20.18 6.81
N TRP A 58 -14.03 19.59 5.67
CA TRP A 58 -14.05 20.26 4.36
C TRP A 58 -14.76 21.62 4.33
N ARG A 59 -15.83 21.77 5.12
CA ARG A 59 -16.63 23.01 5.22
C ARG A 59 -16.14 24.00 6.27
N LEU A 60 -15.32 23.56 7.24
CA LEU A 60 -14.84 24.38 8.34
C LEU A 60 -13.48 25.03 8.04
N ILE A 61 -12.69 24.41 7.17
CA ILE A 61 -11.33 24.83 6.85
C ILE A 61 -11.32 26.00 5.85
N PRO A 62 -10.53 27.06 6.08
CA PRO A 62 -10.36 28.15 5.12
C PRO A 62 -9.76 27.63 3.80
N PRO A 63 -10.11 28.25 2.65
CA PRO A 63 -9.75 27.71 1.33
C PRO A 63 -8.24 27.57 1.10
N VAL A 64 -7.42 28.44 1.69
CA VAL A 64 -5.96 28.39 1.60
C VAL A 64 -5.38 27.15 2.29
N PHE A 65 -5.84 26.84 3.49
CA PHE A 65 -5.35 25.66 4.22
C PHE A 65 -5.83 24.37 3.55
N LYS A 66 -7.03 24.39 2.95
CA LYS A 66 -7.56 23.30 2.14
C LYS A 66 -6.66 22.99 0.93
N SER A 67 -6.25 24.00 0.16
CA SER A 67 -5.38 23.77 -1.00
C SER A 67 -4.02 23.21 -0.60
N ILE A 68 -3.46 23.68 0.53
CA ILE A 68 -2.19 23.16 1.07
C ILE A 68 -2.34 21.67 1.44
N LEU A 69 -3.39 21.29 2.16
CA LEU A 69 -3.61 19.89 2.54
C LEU A 69 -3.84 18.98 1.32
N VAL A 70 -4.58 19.46 0.31
CA VAL A 70 -4.76 18.71 -0.95
C VAL A 70 -3.41 18.55 -1.65
N MET A 71 -2.58 19.59 -1.71
CA MET A 71 -1.26 19.51 -2.32
C MET A 71 -0.36 18.51 -1.57
N PHE A 72 -0.28 18.57 -0.24
CA PHE A 72 0.48 17.61 0.55
C PHE A 72 -0.04 16.19 0.39
N LEU A 73 -1.35 15.99 0.34
CA LEU A 73 -1.95 14.68 0.09
C LEU A 73 -1.47 14.13 -1.25
N VAL A 74 -1.53 14.92 -2.33
CA VAL A 74 -1.06 14.51 -3.66
C VAL A 74 0.44 14.21 -3.67
N VAL A 75 1.27 15.02 -3.01
CA VAL A 75 2.71 14.77 -2.90
C VAL A 75 2.99 13.47 -2.14
N LEU A 76 2.28 13.22 -1.03
CA LEU A 76 2.40 11.96 -0.30
C LEU A 76 2.01 10.77 -1.18
N MET A 77 1.04 10.93 -2.07
CA MET A 77 0.68 9.86 -3.02
C MET A 77 1.79 9.58 -4.05
N PHE A 78 2.47 10.62 -4.53
CA PHE A 78 3.66 10.44 -5.36
C PHE A 78 4.81 9.76 -4.62
N ILE A 79 5.05 10.14 -3.36
CA ILE A 79 6.10 9.50 -2.54
C ILE A 79 5.82 8.01 -2.36
N THR A 80 4.58 7.65 -2.05
CA THR A 80 4.16 6.24 -1.98
C THR A 80 4.38 5.54 -3.29
N SER A 81 4.14 6.24 -4.40
CA SER A 81 4.36 5.67 -5.72
C SER A 81 5.81 5.33 -5.99
N VAL A 82 6.71 6.25 -5.64
CA VAL A 82 8.16 6.04 -5.71
C VAL A 82 8.59 4.90 -4.77
N GLY A 83 8.00 4.80 -3.59
CA GLY A 83 8.28 3.72 -2.65
C GLY A 83 7.90 2.34 -3.20
N VAL A 84 6.66 2.19 -3.66
CA VAL A 84 6.19 0.91 -4.26
C VAL A 84 7.03 0.56 -5.48
N PHE A 85 7.39 1.56 -6.30
CA PHE A 85 8.31 1.38 -7.41
C PHE A 85 9.68 0.87 -6.95
N GLY A 86 10.28 1.48 -5.93
CA GLY A 86 11.56 1.06 -5.37
C GLY A 86 11.55 -0.41 -4.92
N TYR A 87 10.48 -0.84 -4.26
CA TYR A 87 10.33 -2.22 -3.81
C TYR A 87 10.22 -3.21 -4.97
N LEU A 88 9.32 -2.96 -5.93
CA LEU A 88 9.08 -3.88 -7.06
C LEU A 88 10.25 -3.89 -8.05
N SER A 89 10.87 -2.73 -8.29
CA SER A 89 12.02 -2.61 -9.19
C SER A 89 13.24 -3.36 -8.66
N GLN A 90 13.48 -3.37 -7.35
CA GLN A 90 14.58 -4.15 -6.77
C GLN A 90 14.39 -5.66 -6.96
N GLY A 91 13.17 -6.17 -6.80
CA GLY A 91 12.86 -7.58 -7.07
C GLY A 91 13.14 -7.94 -8.52
N TYR A 92 12.65 -7.13 -9.46
CA TYR A 92 12.88 -7.33 -10.88
C TYR A 92 14.35 -7.23 -11.27
N GLN A 93 15.08 -6.22 -10.78
CA GLN A 93 16.51 -6.05 -11.07
C GLN A 93 17.35 -7.23 -10.60
N LYS A 94 17.12 -7.71 -9.36
CA LYS A 94 17.82 -8.90 -8.85
C LYS A 94 17.58 -10.13 -9.72
N THR A 95 16.32 -10.38 -10.08
CA THR A 95 15.97 -11.52 -10.93
C THR A 95 16.54 -11.37 -12.35
N SER A 96 16.59 -10.16 -12.90
CA SER A 96 17.18 -9.87 -14.21
C SER A 96 18.70 -10.05 -14.21
N GLU A 97 19.38 -9.59 -13.16
CA GLU A 97 20.82 -9.77 -12.97
C GLU A 97 21.20 -11.24 -12.78
N GLU A 98 20.49 -11.95 -11.89
CA GLU A 98 20.69 -13.40 -11.68
C GLU A 98 20.46 -14.19 -12.97
N TYR A 99 19.41 -13.85 -13.73
CA TYR A 99 19.16 -14.44 -15.04
C TYR A 99 20.30 -14.16 -16.02
N LYS A 100 20.80 -12.92 -16.07
CA LYS A 100 21.91 -12.54 -16.95
C LYS A 100 23.19 -13.29 -16.60
N ILE A 101 23.57 -13.35 -15.32
CA ILE A 101 24.73 -14.10 -14.84
C ILE A 101 24.59 -15.58 -15.16
N MET A 102 23.44 -16.18 -14.86
CA MET A 102 23.15 -17.58 -15.14
C MET A 102 23.20 -17.88 -16.65
N SER A 103 22.69 -16.99 -17.50
CA SER A 103 22.73 -17.15 -18.95
C SER A 103 24.15 -17.09 -19.51
N LEU A 104 25.01 -16.22 -18.94
CA LEU A 104 26.42 -16.12 -19.29
C LEU A 104 27.20 -17.36 -18.84
N GLU A 105 26.95 -17.86 -17.62
CA GLU A 105 27.55 -19.11 -17.13
C GLU A 105 27.17 -20.29 -18.03
N LEU A 106 25.89 -20.39 -18.39
CA LEU A 106 25.39 -21.44 -19.29
C LEU A 106 26.04 -21.37 -20.67
N GLN A 107 26.18 -20.16 -21.24
CA GLN A 107 26.85 -19.96 -22.53
C GLN A 107 28.32 -20.39 -22.47
N ASN A 108 29.06 -19.96 -21.45
CA ASN A 108 30.46 -20.36 -21.28
C ASN A 108 30.63 -21.88 -21.13
N LEU A 109 29.76 -22.53 -20.36
CA LEU A 109 29.79 -23.98 -20.19
C LEU A 109 29.40 -24.73 -21.48
N GLU A 110 28.45 -24.20 -22.25
CA GLU A 110 28.10 -24.75 -23.55
C GLU A 110 29.26 -24.63 -24.54
N ASP A 111 29.95 -23.50 -24.57
CA ASP A 111 31.13 -23.30 -25.42
C ASP A 111 32.27 -24.25 -25.03
N GLU A 112 32.56 -24.40 -23.73
CA GLU A 112 33.56 -25.34 -23.22
C GLU A 112 33.18 -26.80 -23.57
N HIS A 113 31.92 -27.17 -23.36
CA HIS A 113 31.43 -28.50 -23.68
C HIS A 113 31.52 -28.80 -25.18
N THR A 114 31.19 -27.82 -26.03
CA THR A 114 31.25 -27.96 -27.49
C THR A 114 32.71 -28.09 -27.96
N ALA A 115 33.63 -27.30 -27.41
CA ALA A 115 35.05 -27.39 -27.71
C ALA A 115 35.68 -28.72 -27.27
N LYS A 116 35.40 -29.19 -26.06
CA LYS A 116 35.89 -30.49 -25.57
C LYS A 116 35.33 -31.65 -26.37
N LYS A 117 34.04 -31.60 -26.73
CA LYS A 117 33.40 -32.62 -27.57
C LYS A 117 34.01 -32.66 -28.97
N ALA A 118 34.28 -31.51 -29.57
CA ALA A 118 34.96 -31.43 -30.87
C ALA A 118 36.37 -32.03 -30.82
N ARG A 119 37.15 -31.72 -29.77
CA ARG A 119 38.50 -32.29 -29.58
C ARG A 119 38.48 -33.80 -29.36
N ALA A 120 37.53 -34.32 -28.58
CA ALA A 120 37.37 -35.76 -28.38
C ALA A 120 37.00 -36.48 -29.70
N GLN A 121 36.14 -35.88 -30.53
CA GLN A 121 35.80 -36.42 -31.85
C GLN A 121 36.99 -36.44 -32.81
N GLU A 122 37.82 -35.40 -32.78
CA GLU A 122 39.03 -35.32 -33.59
C GLU A 122 40.06 -36.38 -33.18
N LEU A 123 40.30 -36.53 -31.87
CA LEU A 123 41.18 -37.58 -31.35
C LEU A 123 40.68 -38.97 -31.73
N ASN A 124 39.36 -39.20 -31.69
CA ASN A 124 38.76 -40.46 -32.11
C ASN A 124 38.97 -40.74 -33.62
N ARG A 125 38.86 -39.71 -34.48
CA ARG A 125 39.20 -39.83 -35.91
C ARG A 125 40.67 -40.14 -36.13
N GLN A 126 41.57 -39.53 -35.37
CA GLN A 126 43.01 -39.81 -35.47
C GLN A 126 43.33 -41.24 -35.05
N ILE A 127 42.64 -41.78 -34.04
CA ILE A 127 42.77 -43.18 -33.62
C ILE A 127 42.30 -44.13 -34.74
N GLU A 128 41.18 -43.82 -35.41
CA GLU A 128 40.66 -44.64 -36.53
C GLU A 128 41.58 -44.66 -37.75
N GLN A 129 42.35 -43.59 -37.98
CA GLN A 129 43.25 -43.46 -39.15
C GLN A 129 44.64 -44.07 -38.96
N LEU A 130 44.97 -44.60 -37.78
CA LEU A 130 46.30 -45.21 -37.54
C LEU A 130 46.48 -46.49 -38.39
N PRO A 131 47.59 -46.65 -39.15
CA PRO A 131 47.83 -47.82 -40.02
C PRO A 131 48.12 -49.11 -39.23
N THR A 132 47.57 -50.26 -39.65
CA THR A 132 47.55 -51.56 -38.95
C THR A 132 48.88 -52.30 -38.81
N GLU A 133 49.99 -51.78 -39.34
CA GLU A 133 51.25 -52.54 -39.46
C GLU A 133 52.15 -52.58 -38.20
N PHE A 134 51.94 -51.73 -37.18
CA PHE A 134 52.74 -51.74 -35.93
C PHE A 134 51.87 -51.97 -34.67
N VAL A 135 51.64 -53.24 -34.33
CA VAL A 135 50.69 -53.66 -33.27
C VAL A 135 51.09 -53.19 -31.86
N GLY A 136 52.38 -53.23 -31.50
CA GLY A 136 52.84 -52.88 -30.15
C GLY A 136 52.82 -51.38 -29.81
N GLY A 137 53.21 -50.52 -30.76
CA GLY A 137 53.14 -49.07 -30.62
C GLY A 137 51.70 -48.56 -30.63
N LYS A 138 50.84 -49.16 -31.46
CA LYS A 138 49.40 -48.90 -31.49
C LYS A 138 48.70 -49.22 -30.19
N ILE A 139 49.00 -50.35 -29.55
CA ILE A 139 48.38 -50.71 -28.27
C ILE A 139 48.74 -49.69 -27.17
N ARG A 140 49.97 -49.16 -27.17
CA ARG A 140 50.39 -48.15 -26.20
C ARG A 140 49.72 -46.80 -26.43
N LEU A 141 49.70 -46.33 -27.68
CA LEU A 141 49.00 -45.09 -28.07
C LEU A 141 47.48 -45.21 -27.84
N ALA A 142 46.86 -46.34 -28.20
CA ALA A 142 45.43 -46.55 -27.99
C ALA A 142 45.05 -46.59 -26.50
N ARG A 143 45.97 -47.06 -25.63
CA ARG A 143 45.76 -47.05 -24.17
C ARG A 143 45.94 -45.65 -23.59
N GLU A 144 46.98 -44.92 -24.01
CA GLU A 144 47.27 -43.55 -23.60
C GLU A 144 46.16 -42.57 -24.04
N PHE A 145 45.72 -42.65 -25.30
CA PHE A 145 44.57 -41.91 -25.78
C PHE A 145 43.24 -42.41 -25.19
N GLY A 146 43.14 -43.70 -24.84
CA GLY A 146 41.96 -44.28 -24.20
C GLY A 146 41.74 -43.75 -22.78
N ASP A 147 42.81 -43.61 -22.00
CA ASP A 147 42.78 -43.03 -20.66
C ASP A 147 42.50 -41.51 -20.73
N GLU A 148 43.11 -40.79 -21.68
CA GLU A 148 42.82 -39.36 -21.91
C GLU A 148 41.36 -39.13 -22.38
N LEU A 149 40.82 -40.01 -23.24
CA LEU A 149 39.43 -39.99 -23.66
C LEU A 149 38.47 -40.31 -22.53
N ALA A 150 38.81 -41.26 -21.65
CA ALA A 150 37.99 -41.59 -20.48
C ALA A 150 37.90 -40.39 -19.53
N GLU A 151 39.02 -39.73 -19.24
CA GLU A 151 39.04 -38.51 -18.42
C GLU A 151 38.26 -37.36 -19.08
N LEU A 152 38.44 -37.13 -20.40
CA LEU A 152 37.67 -36.13 -21.12
C LEU A 152 36.17 -36.42 -21.09
N ARG A 153 35.77 -37.69 -21.21
CA ARG A 153 34.37 -38.12 -21.22
C ARG A 153 33.71 -37.95 -19.86
N ASP A 154 34.42 -38.27 -18.77
CA ASP A 154 33.93 -38.04 -17.41
C ASP A 154 33.77 -36.54 -17.12
N ARG A 155 34.77 -35.73 -17.48
CA ARG A 155 34.66 -34.26 -17.35
C ARG A 155 33.52 -33.70 -18.22
N THR A 156 33.30 -34.24 -19.42
CA THR A 156 32.22 -33.82 -20.32
C THR A 156 30.85 -34.19 -19.73
N ASN A 157 30.69 -35.36 -19.12
CA ASN A 157 29.46 -35.76 -18.45
C ASN A 157 29.13 -34.84 -17.26
N LEU A 158 30.12 -34.47 -16.43
CA LEU A 158 29.94 -33.54 -15.31
C LEU A 158 29.50 -32.15 -15.80
N VAL A 159 30.15 -31.62 -16.84
CA VAL A 159 29.77 -30.34 -17.47
C VAL A 159 28.37 -30.46 -18.09
N GLY A 160 28.05 -31.57 -18.75
CA GLY A 160 26.74 -31.81 -19.35
C GLY A 160 25.60 -31.84 -18.33
N LEU A 161 25.82 -32.47 -17.16
CA LEU A 161 24.86 -32.44 -16.05
C LEU A 161 24.65 -31.02 -15.53
N ARG A 162 25.73 -30.24 -15.40
CA ARG A 162 25.65 -28.84 -14.96
C ARG A 162 24.92 -27.96 -15.98
N VAL A 163 25.16 -28.14 -17.28
CA VAL A 163 24.44 -27.46 -18.36
C VAL A 163 22.95 -27.80 -18.33
N GLN A 164 22.58 -29.07 -18.12
CA GLN A 164 21.17 -29.47 -17.97
C GLN A 164 20.52 -28.82 -16.75
N GLU A 165 21.20 -28.82 -15.60
CA GLU A 165 20.72 -28.15 -14.38
C GLU A 165 20.47 -26.65 -14.63
N LEU A 166 21.44 -25.96 -15.24
CA LEU A 166 21.36 -24.55 -15.58
C LEU A 166 20.26 -24.29 -16.62
N ARG A 167 20.02 -25.19 -17.59
CA ARG A 167 18.92 -25.07 -18.57
C ARG A 167 17.55 -25.18 -17.91
N VAL A 168 17.38 -26.13 -16.97
CA VAL A 168 16.13 -26.26 -16.21
C VAL A 168 15.89 -25.03 -15.34
N LYS A 169 16.93 -24.49 -14.69
CA LYS A 169 16.84 -23.23 -13.97
C LYS A 169 16.51 -22.06 -14.91
N ARG A 170 17.14 -21.95 -16.07
CA ARG A 170 16.84 -20.93 -17.09
C ARG A 170 15.37 -20.96 -17.51
N LEU A 171 14.80 -22.14 -17.76
CA LEU A 171 13.39 -22.32 -18.09
C LEU A 171 12.45 -21.79 -16.99
N ALA A 172 12.80 -22.00 -15.72
CA ALA A 172 12.03 -21.47 -14.59
C ALA A 172 12.07 -19.93 -14.55
N TYR A 173 13.23 -19.30 -14.75
CA TYR A 173 13.36 -17.84 -14.80
C TYR A 173 12.73 -17.22 -16.05
N GLU A 174 12.84 -17.88 -17.21
CA GLU A 174 12.26 -17.46 -18.48
C GLU A 174 10.73 -17.43 -18.42
N SER A 175 10.10 -18.29 -17.61
CA SER A 175 8.66 -18.23 -17.32
C SER A 175 8.24 -16.94 -16.58
N HIS A 176 9.07 -16.45 -15.66
CA HIS A 176 8.78 -15.25 -14.88
C HIS A 176 8.99 -13.94 -15.67
N ILE A 177 10.01 -13.90 -16.53
CA ILE A 177 10.38 -12.69 -17.29
C ILE A 177 9.74 -12.70 -18.69
N GLY A 178 9.35 -13.87 -19.20
CA GLY A 178 8.88 -14.12 -20.57
C GLY A 178 7.75 -13.22 -21.06
N PRO A 179 6.65 -13.03 -20.31
CA PRO A 179 5.55 -12.17 -20.76
C PRO A 179 5.96 -10.70 -20.93
N ILE A 180 6.78 -10.18 -20.01
CA ILE A 180 7.29 -8.81 -20.04
C ILE A 180 8.30 -8.65 -21.18
N ALA A 181 9.18 -9.64 -21.35
CA ALA A 181 10.15 -9.70 -22.43
C ALA A 181 9.48 -9.72 -23.82
N TYR A 182 8.40 -10.48 -23.95
CA TYR A 182 7.62 -10.56 -25.17
C TYR A 182 6.96 -9.22 -25.50
N PHE A 183 6.30 -8.60 -24.53
CA PHE A 183 5.69 -7.29 -24.70
C PHE A 183 6.72 -6.21 -25.05
N ALA A 184 7.89 -6.22 -24.39
CA ALA A 184 8.99 -5.30 -24.69
C ALA A 184 9.49 -5.43 -26.14
N ARG A 185 9.60 -6.67 -26.65
CA ARG A 185 10.00 -6.93 -28.05
C ARG A 185 8.95 -6.44 -29.05
N MET A 186 7.66 -6.55 -28.73
CA MET A 186 6.58 -6.06 -29.59
C MET A 186 6.55 -4.55 -29.72
N VAL A 187 6.89 -3.84 -28.64
CA VAL A 187 6.84 -2.38 -28.56
C VAL A 187 8.21 -1.75 -28.88
N GLU A 188 9.24 -2.56 -29.16
CA GLU A 188 10.62 -2.13 -29.45
C GLU A 188 11.24 -1.22 -28.37
N ILE A 189 10.81 -1.40 -27.11
CA ILE A 189 11.32 -0.67 -25.96
C ILE A 189 12.07 -1.59 -25.00
N PRO A 190 13.05 -1.08 -24.22
CA PRO A 190 13.76 -1.88 -23.23
C PRO A 190 12.80 -2.50 -22.20
N GLN A 191 13.08 -3.74 -21.78
CA GLN A 191 12.27 -4.45 -20.78
C GLN A 191 12.12 -3.65 -19.49
N ASP A 192 13.21 -3.02 -19.04
CA ASP A 192 13.24 -2.19 -17.83
C ASP A 192 12.27 -1.00 -17.92
N THR A 193 12.11 -0.43 -19.12
CA THR A 193 11.18 0.67 -19.39
C THR A 193 9.72 0.19 -19.37
N VAL A 194 9.44 -1.01 -19.90
CA VAL A 194 8.11 -1.63 -19.79
C VAL A 194 7.73 -1.84 -18.34
N VAL A 195 8.63 -2.42 -17.55
CA VAL A 195 8.41 -2.67 -16.12
C VAL A 195 8.19 -1.37 -15.38
N PHE A 196 8.98 -0.34 -15.68
CA PHE A 196 8.80 1.00 -15.12
C PHE A 196 7.38 1.53 -15.33
N TYR A 197 6.90 1.54 -16.57
CA TYR A 197 5.55 2.03 -16.88
C TYR A 197 4.45 1.11 -16.32
N ALA A 198 4.66 -0.20 -16.28
CA ALA A 198 3.71 -1.15 -15.71
C ALA A 198 3.51 -0.92 -14.21
N ILE A 199 4.61 -0.73 -13.46
CA ILE A 199 4.56 -0.42 -12.03
C ILE A 199 3.92 0.95 -11.81
N LEU A 200 4.33 1.96 -12.58
CA LEU A 200 3.76 3.31 -12.48
C LEU A 200 2.24 3.30 -12.70
N LEU A 201 1.76 2.55 -13.70
CA LEU A 201 0.33 2.40 -13.98
C LEU A 201 -0.41 1.75 -12.82
N LEU A 202 0.11 0.65 -12.27
CA LEU A 202 -0.50 -0.07 -11.15
C LEU A 202 -0.67 0.85 -9.95
N VAL A 203 0.39 1.58 -9.63
CA VAL A 203 0.48 2.43 -8.45
C VAL A 203 -0.39 3.69 -8.59
N PHE A 204 -0.40 4.30 -9.77
CA PHE A 204 -1.23 5.46 -10.07
C PHE A 204 -2.73 5.18 -9.91
N VAL A 205 -3.16 3.93 -10.12
CA VAL A 205 -4.54 3.49 -9.88
C VAL A 205 -4.74 3.09 -8.41
N ALA A 206 -3.79 2.37 -7.83
CA ALA A 206 -3.92 1.80 -6.49
C ALA A 206 -4.01 2.87 -5.40
N ASP A 207 -3.21 3.94 -5.47
CA ASP A 207 -3.13 4.90 -4.37
C ASP A 207 -4.37 5.83 -4.26
N PRO A 208 -4.92 6.40 -5.35
CA PRO A 208 -6.21 7.11 -5.30
C PRO A 208 -7.35 6.22 -4.83
N LEU A 209 -7.33 4.94 -5.18
CA LEU A 209 -8.29 3.96 -4.73
C LEU A 209 -8.17 3.71 -3.22
N ALA A 210 -6.94 3.61 -2.69
CA ALA A 210 -6.67 3.48 -1.25
C ALA A 210 -7.19 4.66 -0.43
N VAL A 211 -6.91 5.88 -0.89
CA VAL A 211 -7.35 7.11 -0.22
C VAL A 211 -8.88 7.23 -0.25
N THR A 212 -9.50 6.95 -1.40
CA THR A 212 -10.95 7.02 -1.56
C THR A 212 -11.66 5.98 -0.69
N LEU A 213 -11.17 4.75 -0.64
CA LEU A 213 -11.70 3.70 0.23
C LEU A 213 -11.56 4.08 1.70
N THR A 214 -10.44 4.67 2.10
CA THR A 214 -10.22 5.16 3.47
C THR A 214 -11.26 6.22 3.86
N ILE A 215 -11.55 7.15 2.95
CA ILE A 215 -12.62 8.14 3.14
C ILE A 215 -14.00 7.46 3.21
N ALA A 216 -14.24 6.45 2.39
CA ALA A 216 -15.49 5.67 2.39
C ALA A 216 -15.69 4.90 3.71
N VAL A 217 -14.64 4.29 4.26
CA VAL A 217 -14.66 3.67 5.61
C VAL A 217 -15.09 4.71 6.64
N ASN A 218 -14.44 5.89 6.64
CA ASN A 218 -14.74 6.94 7.59
C ASN A 218 -16.19 7.44 7.47
N MET A 219 -16.70 7.62 6.24
CA MET A 219 -18.11 7.97 6.01
C MET A 219 -19.05 6.88 6.54
N ALA A 220 -18.76 5.62 6.25
CA ALA A 220 -19.60 4.50 6.69
C ALA A 220 -19.60 4.36 8.23
N LEU A 221 -18.47 4.62 8.88
CA LEU A 221 -18.31 4.55 10.32
C LEU A 221 -19.14 5.63 11.03
N ILE A 222 -19.12 6.87 10.54
CA ILE A 222 -19.95 7.98 11.06
C ILE A 222 -21.44 7.60 10.98
N ARG A 223 -21.89 7.15 9.80
CA ARG A 223 -23.29 6.75 9.60
C ARG A 223 -23.70 5.58 10.49
N PHE A 224 -22.79 4.66 10.78
CA PHE A 224 -23.06 3.52 11.65
C PHE A 224 -23.22 3.93 13.12
N TRP A 225 -22.37 4.84 13.61
CA TRP A 225 -22.50 5.38 14.97
C TRP A 225 -23.77 6.21 15.14
N ASP A 226 -24.13 7.04 14.16
CA ASP A 226 -25.37 7.83 14.21
C ASP A 226 -26.61 6.94 14.32
N ARG A 227 -26.67 5.83 13.57
CA ARG A 227 -27.78 4.85 13.67
C ARG A 227 -27.87 4.22 15.06
N ARG A 228 -26.74 3.84 15.66
CA ARG A 228 -26.72 3.28 17.03
C ARG A 228 -27.09 4.30 18.09
N ALA A 229 -26.67 5.55 17.94
CA ALA A 229 -27.04 6.63 18.85
C ALA A 229 -28.56 6.88 18.82
N GLY A 230 -29.16 6.87 17.62
CA GLY A 230 -30.62 6.92 17.45
C GLY A 230 -31.35 5.77 18.15
N SER A 231 -30.85 4.52 18.05
CA SER A 231 -31.46 3.37 18.74
C SER A 231 -31.37 3.42 20.28
N ARG A 232 -30.33 4.06 20.85
CA ARG A 232 -30.23 4.25 22.32
C ARG A 232 -31.24 5.28 22.84
N HIS A 233 -31.61 6.27 22.05
CA HIS A 233 -32.65 7.23 22.42
C HIS A 233 -34.08 6.67 22.34
N VAL A 234 -34.30 5.59 21.59
CA VAL A 234 -35.61 4.91 21.54
C VAL A 234 -35.75 3.84 22.65
N ALA A 235 -34.65 3.24 23.10
CA ALA A 235 -34.66 2.27 24.20
C ALA A 235 -34.62 2.90 25.60
N ALA A 236 -34.19 4.17 25.70
CA ALA A 236 -34.38 4.96 26.91
C ALA A 236 -35.76 5.63 26.85
N GLU A 237 -36.82 4.89 27.19
CA GLU A 237 -38.03 5.57 27.63
C GLU A 237 -37.64 6.56 28.73
N PRO A 238 -37.99 7.84 28.61
CA PRO A 238 -37.79 8.73 29.72
C PRO A 238 -38.73 8.24 30.82
N GLN A 239 -38.19 7.81 31.96
CA GLN A 239 -38.91 7.82 33.23
C GLN A 239 -39.30 9.28 33.54
N SER A 240 -40.29 9.77 32.79
CA SER A 240 -40.87 11.11 32.81
C SER A 240 -42.15 11.12 33.64
N GLY A 241 -42.27 10.19 34.60
CA GLY A 241 -43.52 9.97 35.32
C GLY A 241 -43.67 10.70 36.65
N VAL A 242 -42.59 11.05 37.35
CA VAL A 242 -42.72 11.56 38.74
C VAL A 242 -41.79 12.72 39.02
N PHE A 243 -40.50 12.59 38.72
CA PHE A 243 -39.52 13.61 39.11
C PHE A 243 -39.67 14.91 38.31
N ALA A 244 -39.96 14.83 37.01
CA ALA A 244 -40.23 16.00 36.17
C ALA A 244 -41.50 16.74 36.60
N ALA A 245 -42.56 16.01 36.98
CA ALA A 245 -43.80 16.58 37.49
C ALA A 245 -43.63 17.23 38.87
N VAL A 246 -42.80 16.65 39.74
CA VAL A 246 -42.44 17.23 41.04
C VAL A 246 -41.59 18.49 40.86
N LEU A 247 -40.64 18.49 39.91
CA LEU A 247 -39.82 19.66 39.63
C LEU A 247 -40.63 20.81 39.03
N GLU A 248 -41.56 20.52 38.13
CA GLU A 248 -42.52 21.49 37.58
C GLU A 248 -43.45 22.04 38.67
N ARG A 249 -43.96 21.19 39.57
CA ARG A 249 -44.76 21.65 40.72
C ARG A 249 -43.96 22.51 41.70
N ALA A 250 -42.71 22.14 41.99
CA ALA A 250 -41.82 22.93 42.83
C ALA A 250 -41.46 24.27 42.18
N ARG A 251 -41.21 24.28 40.87
CA ARG A 251 -40.90 25.48 40.08
C ARG A 251 -42.10 26.41 39.97
N THR A 252 -43.30 25.88 39.71
CA THR A 252 -44.54 26.67 39.64
C THR A 252 -44.94 27.23 41.01
N ALA A 253 -44.74 26.48 42.10
CA ALA A 253 -44.92 26.97 43.46
C ALA A 253 -43.92 28.08 43.83
N ALA A 254 -42.65 27.92 43.45
CA ALA A 254 -41.62 28.95 43.63
C ALA A 254 -41.89 30.19 42.77
N LEU A 255 -42.42 30.05 41.55
CA LEU A 255 -42.78 31.19 40.70
C LEU A 255 -43.99 31.96 41.23
N LYS A 256 -44.94 31.28 41.89
CA LYS A 256 -46.09 31.91 42.54
C LYS A 256 -45.69 32.76 43.75
N SER A 257 -44.66 32.37 44.50
CA SER A 257 -44.14 33.20 45.60
C SER A 257 -43.36 34.43 45.12
N TYR A 258 -42.83 34.40 43.89
CA TYR A 258 -42.09 35.51 43.27
C TYR A 258 -42.92 36.36 42.28
N GLY A 259 -44.21 36.08 42.09
CA GLY A 259 -45.12 36.93 41.32
C GLY A 259 -44.85 37.03 39.80
N LEU A 260 -44.22 36.02 39.21
CA LEU A 260 -43.93 35.96 37.77
C LEU A 260 -44.66 34.78 37.12
N THR A 261 -45.64 35.08 36.27
CA THR A 261 -46.32 34.10 35.41
C THR A 261 -45.89 34.31 33.97
N PHE A 262 -45.39 33.26 33.31
CA PHE A 262 -45.19 33.23 31.86
C PHE A 262 -46.23 32.29 31.26
N ASP A 263 -47.07 32.82 30.37
CA ASP A 263 -48.00 32.02 29.58
C ASP A 263 -47.24 31.28 28.47
N ARG A 264 -47.60 30.01 28.28
CA ARG A 264 -47.03 29.14 27.25
C ARG A 264 -47.83 29.35 25.96
N GLU A 265 -47.29 30.11 25.01
CA GLU A 265 -47.83 30.13 23.65
C GLU A 265 -47.40 28.87 22.87
N GLU A 266 -48.37 28.30 22.15
CA GLU A 266 -48.25 27.21 21.19
C GLU A 266 -47.42 27.64 19.97
N ASN A 267 -46.11 27.87 20.14
CA ASN A 267 -45.10 27.73 19.07
C ASN A 267 -43.69 28.01 19.62
N GLY A 268 -43.10 26.99 20.26
CA GLY A 268 -41.67 26.62 20.19
C GLY A 268 -40.56 27.68 20.37
N SER A 269 -40.82 28.90 20.83
CA SER A 269 -39.81 29.95 20.97
C SER A 269 -39.88 30.60 22.35
N TRP A 270 -38.88 30.35 23.19
CA TRP A 270 -38.72 31.05 24.46
C TRP A 270 -38.04 32.41 24.21
N LYS A 271 -38.81 33.50 24.24
CA LYS A 271 -38.25 34.86 24.41
C LYS A 271 -38.57 35.36 25.82
N GLY A 272 -37.52 35.55 26.62
CA GLY A 272 -37.63 36.11 27.96
C GLY A 272 -38.07 37.58 27.91
N GLY A 273 -39.27 37.86 28.41
CA GLY A 273 -39.80 39.21 28.57
C GLY A 273 -40.24 39.44 30.01
N ALA A 274 -39.37 40.04 30.84
CA ALA A 274 -39.72 40.41 32.20
C ALA A 274 -40.65 41.63 32.21
N THR A 275 -41.96 41.43 32.22
CA THR A 275 -42.92 42.53 32.46
C THR A 275 -43.10 42.78 33.95
N ARG A 276 -42.33 43.72 34.49
CA ARG A 276 -42.48 44.25 35.85
C ARG A 276 -43.71 45.18 35.92
N LYS A 277 -44.81 44.73 36.53
CA LYS A 277 -45.93 45.61 36.91
C LYS A 277 -45.43 46.67 37.91
N LYS A 278 -45.36 47.94 37.50
CA LYS A 278 -45.10 49.07 38.39
C LYS A 278 -46.27 49.24 39.36
N LYS A 279 -46.00 49.11 40.66
CA LYS A 279 -46.86 49.56 41.77
C LYS A 279 -47.01 51.09 41.66
N LYS A 280 -48.24 51.59 41.50
CA LYS A 280 -48.54 53.03 41.63
C LYS A 280 -48.40 53.42 43.10
N THR A 281 -47.38 54.22 43.43
CA THR A 281 -47.32 55.00 44.66
C THR A 281 -47.82 56.41 44.35
N THR A 282 -48.98 56.75 44.90
CA THR A 282 -49.55 58.10 44.90
C THR A 282 -48.75 59.01 45.82
N SER A 283 -48.14 60.05 45.26
CA SER A 283 -47.64 61.21 46.01
C SER A 283 -48.45 62.43 45.60
N LYS A 284 -49.18 63.01 46.56
CA LYS A 284 -49.85 64.31 46.43
C LYS A 284 -48.82 65.40 46.68
N THR A 285 -48.57 66.26 45.71
CA THR A 285 -47.81 67.51 45.89
C THR A 285 -48.79 68.66 45.93
N THR A 286 -48.89 69.30 47.10
CA THR A 286 -49.68 70.50 47.35
C THR A 286 -48.90 71.74 46.91
N THR A 287 -49.53 72.54 46.07
CA THR A 287 -49.10 73.83 45.52
C THR A 287 -49.22 74.98 46.54
N ARG A 288 -48.22 75.87 46.60
CA ARG A 288 -48.32 77.30 46.97
C ARG A 288 -47.00 77.99 46.57
N ARG A 289 -46.93 78.87 45.54
CA ARG A 289 -47.21 80.33 45.53
C ARG A 289 -46.70 81.01 46.81
N HIS A 290 -45.77 81.96 46.79
CA HIS A 290 -45.54 83.10 45.90
C HIS A 290 -44.06 83.39 45.70
#